data_AF-A0A1G3AY44-F1
#
_entry.id   AF-A0A1G3AY44-F1
#
_cell.length_a   1.000
_cell.length_b   1.000
_cell.length_c   1.000
_cell.angle_alpha   90.00
_cell.angle_beta   90.00
_cell.angle_gamma   90.00
#
_symmetry.space_group_name_H-M   'P 1'
#
loop_
_entity.id
_entity.type
_entity.pdbx_description
1 polymer ?
#
loop_
_entity_poly.entity_id
_entity_poly.type
_entity_poly.pdbx_seq_one_letter_code
_entity_poly.pdbx_strand_id
1 'polypeptide(L)'
;MDSDPAFVSSNLPKEGWYTKTADKLRTGLAGKRLCLDYVKDCEELKKPYRTHLKKGGHLPSRVIALCHGISDMLKMGDYPLAKYTVEKTRKGKDSSNVDFSAKKVKDLTASPNFSARQIAVSFFVLSHYVTDVHMPLHCDLRDFTVGKESDRRLPRDIHPLIEAFWEESFPAKENLILTRYRNESLDKILVKGLPEDSLIELDKEGSKYALKNEVEIRLKGDEWNEMVYTARVSYAVARKWIREGYDWKGNMPEGKDPERQARALGELVHSNDKGLGDGRFVEEFKDVTNRIFHDAVRSVARLWYHTWQKFVE
;
A
#
# COMPACT_ATOMS: atom_id res chain seq x y z
N MET A 1 4.85 11.94 -7.85
CA MET A 1 4.26 12.55 -9.08
C MET A 1 3.63 13.88 -8.68
N ASP A 2 3.21 14.73 -9.61
CA ASP A 2 2.56 16.02 -9.26
C ASP A 2 1.62 16.47 -10.37
N SER A 3 0.70 17.37 -10.04
CA SER A 3 -0.13 18.12 -10.99
C SER A 3 0.42 19.49 -11.35
N ASP A 4 1.38 20.00 -10.57
CA ASP A 4 2.03 21.30 -10.77
C ASP A 4 3.05 21.25 -11.93
N PRO A 5 2.80 21.96 -13.05
CA PRO A 5 3.70 21.98 -14.20
C PRO A 5 5.12 22.48 -13.87
N ALA A 6 5.28 23.32 -12.83
CA ALA A 6 6.60 23.82 -12.42
C ALA A 6 7.50 22.68 -11.91
N PHE A 7 6.91 21.62 -11.35
CA PHE A 7 7.65 20.52 -10.75
C PHE A 7 7.83 19.32 -11.70
N VAL A 8 7.05 19.23 -12.77
CA VAL A 8 7.04 18.05 -13.65
C VAL A 8 7.68 18.28 -15.02
N SER A 9 8.35 19.41 -15.23
CA SER A 9 8.88 19.90 -16.52
C SER A 9 7.79 20.36 -17.49
N SER A 10 7.91 21.59 -17.97
CA SER A 10 6.99 22.23 -18.92
C SER A 10 7.05 21.63 -20.33
N ASN A 11 8.15 20.95 -20.68
CA ASN A 11 8.44 20.52 -22.06
C ASN A 11 8.01 19.06 -22.35
N LEU A 12 7.04 18.54 -21.60
CA LEU A 12 6.55 17.17 -21.76
C LEU A 12 5.39 17.07 -22.77
N PRO A 13 5.38 16.05 -23.65
CA PRO A 13 4.27 15.82 -24.57
C PRO A 13 2.96 15.57 -23.83
N LYS A 14 1.84 15.99 -24.43
CA LYS A 14 0.48 15.87 -23.88
C LYS A 14 0.05 14.43 -23.57
N GLU A 15 0.68 13.47 -24.23
CA GLU A 15 0.44 12.03 -24.07
C GLU A 15 0.83 11.48 -22.68
N GLY A 16 1.65 12.21 -21.90
CA GLY A 16 2.02 11.84 -20.54
C GLY A 16 1.05 12.31 -19.44
N TRP A 17 -0.15 12.76 -19.79
CA TRP A 17 -1.10 13.35 -18.84
C TRP A 17 -2.12 12.31 -18.39
N TYR A 18 -2.10 11.93 -17.11
CA TYR A 18 -3.14 11.06 -16.54
C TYR A 18 -4.35 11.90 -16.11
N THR A 19 -5.28 12.10 -17.05
CA THR A 19 -6.52 12.88 -16.85
C THR A 19 -7.73 11.93 -16.83
N LYS A 20 -8.19 11.56 -15.63
CA LYS A 20 -9.43 10.77 -15.45
C LYS A 20 -10.28 11.42 -14.38
N THR A 21 -11.59 11.53 -14.58
CA THR A 21 -12.50 12.01 -13.52
C THR A 21 -12.62 10.96 -12.41
N ALA A 22 -13.17 11.35 -11.25
CA ALA A 22 -13.47 10.40 -10.17
C ALA A 22 -14.34 9.23 -10.66
N ASP A 23 -15.34 9.51 -11.50
CA ASP A 23 -16.19 8.47 -12.10
C ASP A 23 -15.40 7.51 -13.00
N LYS A 24 -14.49 8.04 -13.82
CA LYS A 24 -13.64 7.20 -14.66
C LYS A 24 -12.68 6.35 -13.81
N LEU A 25 -12.13 6.90 -12.74
CA LEU A 25 -11.33 6.13 -11.78
C LEU A 25 -12.16 5.02 -11.11
N ARG A 26 -13.40 5.32 -10.72
CA ARG A 26 -14.33 4.33 -10.13
C ARG A 26 -14.64 3.18 -11.08
N THR A 27 -14.79 3.48 -12.37
CA THR A 27 -14.97 2.45 -13.41
C THR A 27 -13.67 1.70 -13.74
N GLY A 28 -12.50 2.32 -13.55
CA GLY A 28 -11.22 1.72 -13.91
C GLY A 28 -10.54 0.93 -12.78
N LEU A 29 -10.89 1.20 -11.52
CA LEU A 29 -10.36 0.50 -10.36
C LEU A 29 -11.30 -0.65 -9.95
N ALA A 30 -10.72 -1.82 -9.67
CA ALA A 30 -11.49 -2.97 -9.17
C ALA A 30 -11.89 -2.77 -7.70
N GLY A 31 -13.05 -3.28 -7.29
CA GLY A 31 -13.53 -3.30 -5.92
C GLY A 31 -13.93 -1.95 -5.32
N LYS A 32 -14.37 -1.99 -4.06
CA LYS A 32 -14.61 -0.81 -3.22
C LYS A 32 -13.29 -0.06 -2.99
N ARG A 33 -13.32 1.27 -3.17
CA ARG A 33 -12.17 2.17 -3.03
C ARG A 33 -12.48 3.31 -2.07
N LEU A 34 -12.15 3.10 -0.80
CA LEU A 34 -12.48 4.05 0.25
C LEU A 34 -11.69 5.35 0.13
N CYS A 35 -10.46 5.30 -0.37
CA CYS A 35 -9.66 6.49 -0.65
C CYS A 35 -10.28 7.30 -1.78
N LEU A 36 -10.75 6.64 -2.85
CA LEU A 36 -11.45 7.34 -3.94
C LEU A 36 -12.75 8.00 -3.46
N ASP A 37 -13.51 7.32 -2.59
CA ASP A 37 -14.71 7.92 -1.99
C ASP A 37 -14.36 9.14 -1.12
N TYR A 38 -13.23 9.11 -0.41
CA TYR A 38 -12.75 10.24 0.39
C TYR A 38 -12.34 11.44 -0.48
N VAL A 39 -11.74 11.22 -1.66
CA VAL A 39 -11.26 12.31 -2.54
C VAL A 39 -12.17 12.62 -3.72
N LYS A 40 -13.36 12.02 -3.81
CA LYS A 40 -14.23 12.13 -5.00
C LYS A 40 -14.54 13.57 -5.43
N ASP A 41 -14.64 14.48 -4.46
CA ASP A 41 -14.94 15.91 -4.65
C ASP A 41 -13.68 16.79 -4.65
N CYS A 42 -12.48 16.19 -4.63
CA CYS A 42 -11.22 16.92 -4.62
C CYS A 42 -10.93 17.53 -6.00
N GLU A 43 -10.70 18.84 -6.05
CA GLU A 43 -10.35 19.57 -7.28
C GLU A 43 -9.08 19.03 -7.97
N GLU A 44 -8.19 18.36 -7.22
CA GLU A 44 -6.99 17.76 -7.79
C GLU A 44 -7.28 16.59 -8.73
N LEU A 45 -8.43 15.92 -8.58
CA LEU A 45 -8.89 14.93 -9.54
C LEU A 45 -9.36 15.55 -10.86
N LYS A 46 -9.51 16.87 -10.95
CA LYS A 46 -9.76 17.57 -12.22
C LYS A 46 -8.47 17.99 -12.90
N LYS A 47 -7.35 18.00 -12.18
CA LYS A 47 -6.05 18.37 -12.72
C LYS A 47 -5.34 17.17 -13.38
N PRO A 48 -4.47 17.43 -14.36
CA PRO A 48 -3.57 16.41 -14.89
C PRO A 48 -2.61 15.93 -13.82
N TYR A 49 -2.34 14.63 -13.78
CA TYR A 49 -1.34 14.04 -12.88
C TYR A 49 -0.17 13.49 -13.71
N ARG A 50 1.08 13.74 -13.27
CA ARG A 50 2.28 13.43 -14.08
C ARG A 50 3.51 13.04 -13.26
N THR A 51 4.44 12.38 -13.95
CA THR A 51 5.67 11.83 -13.37
C THR A 51 6.89 12.62 -13.82
N HIS A 52 7.83 12.93 -12.93
CA HIS A 52 9.06 13.62 -13.30
C HIS A 52 10.02 12.66 -14.02
N LEU A 53 10.46 13.00 -15.25
CA LEU A 53 11.31 12.16 -16.12
C LEU A 53 12.57 11.59 -15.46
N LYS A 54 13.28 12.42 -14.67
CA LYS A 54 14.59 12.07 -14.06
C LYS A 54 14.57 11.82 -12.55
N LYS A 55 13.45 12.06 -11.85
CA LYS A 55 13.41 12.13 -10.37
C LYS A 55 12.38 11.19 -9.75
N GLY A 56 11.78 10.29 -10.52
CA GLY A 56 10.83 9.33 -9.99
C GLY A 56 10.92 7.99 -10.69
N GLY A 57 11.39 6.97 -9.97
CA GLY A 57 11.03 5.60 -10.34
C GLY A 57 9.52 5.48 -10.20
N HIS A 58 8.83 5.26 -11.31
CA HIS A 58 7.38 5.17 -11.33
C HIS A 58 6.98 3.92 -10.53
N LEU A 59 6.41 4.08 -9.32
CA LEU A 59 6.02 2.94 -8.48
C LEU A 59 5.16 1.91 -9.24
N PRO A 60 4.17 2.32 -10.07
CA PRO A 60 3.48 1.39 -10.96
C PRO A 60 4.38 0.61 -11.93
N SER A 61 5.51 1.17 -12.39
CA SER A 61 6.48 0.44 -13.23
C SER A 61 7.19 -0.66 -12.45
N ARG A 62 7.47 -0.42 -11.16
CA ARG A 62 8.06 -1.46 -10.29
C ARG A 62 7.06 -2.58 -10.05
N VAL A 63 5.80 -2.23 -9.78
CA VAL A 63 4.72 -3.21 -9.57
C VAL A 63 4.52 -4.08 -10.81
N ILE A 64 4.37 -3.49 -12.01
CA ILE A 64 4.17 -4.31 -13.23
C ILE A 64 5.39 -5.17 -13.56
N ALA A 65 6.61 -4.64 -13.38
CA ALA A 65 7.83 -5.42 -13.58
C ALA A 65 7.90 -6.63 -12.64
N LEU A 66 7.47 -6.47 -11.38
CA LEU A 66 7.39 -7.56 -10.42
C LEU A 66 6.27 -8.55 -10.75
N CYS A 67 5.08 -8.08 -11.14
CA CYS A 67 4.00 -8.97 -11.57
C CYS A 67 4.44 -9.86 -12.75
N HIS A 68 5.08 -9.29 -13.77
CA HIS A 68 5.59 -10.04 -14.90
C HIS A 68 6.73 -10.98 -14.48
N GLY A 69 7.71 -10.46 -13.73
CA GLY A 69 8.84 -11.27 -13.25
C GLY A 69 8.40 -12.44 -12.38
N ILE A 70 7.41 -12.26 -11.50
CA ILE A 70 6.85 -13.33 -10.67
C ILE A 70 6.14 -14.37 -11.52
N SER A 71 5.33 -13.94 -12.50
CA SER A 71 4.71 -14.86 -13.46
C SER A 71 5.77 -15.71 -14.18
N ASP A 72 6.87 -15.10 -14.63
CA ASP A 72 7.96 -15.82 -15.29
C ASP A 72 8.71 -16.76 -14.32
N MET A 73 8.98 -16.31 -13.09
CA MET A 73 9.57 -17.15 -12.03
C MET A 73 8.67 -18.34 -11.68
N LEU A 74 7.35 -18.17 -11.67
CA LEU A 74 6.39 -19.25 -11.46
C LEU A 74 6.42 -20.26 -12.61
N LYS A 75 6.46 -19.80 -13.87
CA LYS A 75 6.53 -20.65 -15.07
C LYS A 75 7.85 -21.43 -15.17
N MET A 76 8.96 -20.80 -14.80
CA MET A 76 10.30 -21.41 -14.83
C MET A 76 10.63 -22.19 -13.55
N GLY A 77 9.80 -22.09 -12.51
CA GLY A 77 9.95 -22.81 -11.26
C GLY A 77 9.50 -24.26 -11.42
N ASP A 78 10.41 -25.20 -11.15
CA ASP A 78 10.08 -26.63 -11.03
C ASP A 78 9.61 -26.89 -9.59
N TYR A 79 8.36 -26.52 -9.31
CA TYR A 79 7.79 -26.58 -7.96
C TYR A 79 6.49 -27.40 -7.92
N PRO A 80 6.21 -28.12 -6.81
CA PRO A 80 4.90 -28.76 -6.55
C PRO A 80 3.65 -27.87 -6.69
N LEU A 81 3.78 -26.55 -6.87
CA LEU A 81 2.69 -25.59 -7.12
C LEU A 81 2.08 -25.82 -8.49
N ALA A 82 2.87 -26.28 -9.47
CA ALA A 82 2.33 -26.78 -10.75
C ALA A 82 1.33 -27.92 -10.51
N LYS A 83 1.55 -28.75 -9.48
CA LYS A 83 0.60 -29.80 -9.08
C LYS A 83 -0.67 -29.20 -8.44
N TYR A 84 -0.53 -28.19 -7.57
CA TYR A 84 -1.68 -27.47 -6.98
C TYR A 84 -2.53 -26.73 -8.04
N THR A 85 -1.93 -26.22 -9.11
CA THR A 85 -2.65 -25.55 -10.20
C THR A 85 -3.31 -26.53 -11.17
N VAL A 86 -2.71 -27.70 -11.40
CA VAL A 86 -3.32 -28.81 -12.16
C VAL A 86 -4.46 -29.49 -11.39
N GLU A 87 -4.36 -29.63 -10.06
CA GLU A 87 -5.41 -30.25 -9.24
C GLU A 87 -6.68 -29.39 -9.13
N LYS A 88 -6.59 -28.04 -9.23
CA LYS A 88 -7.78 -27.18 -9.27
C LYS A 88 -8.50 -27.19 -10.63
N THR A 89 -7.80 -27.48 -11.72
CA THR A 89 -8.39 -27.57 -13.07
C THR A 89 -8.96 -28.95 -13.36
N ARG A 90 -8.52 -30.01 -12.66
CA ARG A 90 -9.13 -31.35 -12.73
C ARG A 90 -10.15 -31.55 -11.62
N LYS A 91 -11.39 -31.10 -11.85
CA LYS A 91 -12.55 -31.69 -11.15
C LYS A 91 -12.63 -33.18 -11.51
N GLY A 92 -12.17 -34.04 -10.60
CA GLY A 92 -12.43 -35.47 -10.64
C GLY A 92 -11.18 -36.33 -10.52
N LYS A 93 -11.20 -37.15 -9.46
CA LYS A 93 -10.34 -38.29 -9.12
C LYS A 93 -9.06 -38.01 -8.34
N ASP A 94 -9.16 -38.40 -7.07
CA ASP A 94 -8.13 -39.04 -6.25
C ASP A 94 -6.73 -38.42 -6.27
N SER A 95 -6.51 -37.48 -5.37
CA SER A 95 -5.20 -37.38 -4.70
C SER A 95 -5.39 -36.98 -3.23
N SER A 96 -5.21 -38.00 -2.40
CA SER A 96 -5.06 -37.96 -0.95
C SER A 96 -4.21 -36.79 -0.43
N ASN A 97 -4.66 -36.21 0.69
CA ASN A 97 -3.90 -35.54 1.75
C ASN A 97 -2.37 -35.71 1.71
N VAL A 98 -1.66 -34.96 0.88
CA VAL A 98 -0.23 -34.75 1.06
C VAL A 98 -0.05 -33.40 1.74
N ASP A 99 0.19 -33.42 3.04
CA ASP A 99 0.55 -32.24 3.82
C ASP A 99 2.02 -31.87 3.56
N PHE A 100 2.23 -30.88 2.69
CA PHE A 100 3.56 -30.38 2.36
C PHE A 100 4.12 -29.42 3.42
N SER A 101 3.33 -29.02 4.43
CA SER A 101 3.83 -28.18 5.54
C SER A 101 4.90 -28.89 6.38
N ALA A 102 4.95 -30.23 6.30
CA ALA A 102 5.94 -31.07 6.98
C ALA A 102 7.22 -31.35 6.16
N LYS A 103 7.30 -30.95 4.88
CA LYS A 103 8.51 -31.17 4.07
C LYS A 103 9.60 -30.16 4.39
N LYS A 104 10.87 -30.60 4.44
CA LYS A 104 12.00 -29.69 4.65
C LYS A 104 12.13 -28.79 3.42
N VAL A 105 12.47 -27.51 3.62
CA VAL A 105 12.61 -26.51 2.55
C VAL A 105 13.54 -26.98 1.41
N LYS A 106 14.57 -27.76 1.71
CA LYS A 106 15.47 -28.37 0.73
C LYS A 106 14.78 -29.37 -0.22
N ASP A 107 13.72 -30.02 0.25
CA ASP A 107 12.92 -31.00 -0.50
C ASP A 107 11.82 -30.31 -1.33
N LEU A 108 11.68 -28.99 -1.17
CA LEU A 108 10.78 -28.10 -1.92
C LEU A 108 11.52 -27.35 -3.05
N THR A 109 12.82 -27.59 -3.24
CA THR A 109 13.67 -26.88 -4.20
C THR A 109 14.48 -27.87 -5.02
N ALA A 110 13.88 -28.42 -6.08
CA ALA A 110 14.60 -29.17 -7.11
C ALA A 110 14.81 -28.35 -8.41
N SER A 111 14.17 -27.17 -8.52
CA SER A 111 14.33 -26.30 -9.69
C SER A 111 15.76 -25.77 -9.80
N PRO A 112 16.41 -25.90 -10.97
CA PRO A 112 17.70 -25.27 -11.23
C PRO A 112 17.60 -23.75 -11.40
N ASN A 113 16.39 -23.16 -11.52
CA ASN A 113 16.19 -21.75 -11.86
C ASN A 113 15.72 -20.89 -10.68
N PHE A 114 14.56 -21.20 -10.08
CA PHE A 114 13.98 -20.42 -8.98
C PHE A 114 13.34 -21.29 -7.90
N SER A 115 13.69 -21.02 -6.64
CA SER A 115 13.11 -21.67 -5.45
C SER A 115 11.79 -21.02 -5.03
N ALA A 116 10.91 -21.76 -4.33
CA ALA A 116 9.71 -21.17 -3.72
C ALA A 116 10.00 -20.05 -2.73
N ARG A 117 11.17 -20.07 -2.08
CA ARG A 117 11.61 -18.96 -1.23
C ARG A 117 11.81 -17.69 -2.04
N GLN A 118 12.48 -17.77 -3.19
CA GLN A 118 12.68 -16.61 -4.07
C GLN A 118 11.33 -16.06 -4.56
N ILE A 119 10.43 -16.94 -5.00
CA ILE A 119 9.08 -16.57 -5.44
C ILE A 119 8.29 -15.88 -4.30
N ALA A 120 8.30 -16.44 -3.09
CA ALA A 120 7.62 -15.86 -1.94
C ALA A 120 8.19 -14.49 -1.56
N VAL A 121 9.52 -14.34 -1.55
CA VAL A 121 10.17 -13.04 -1.32
C VAL A 121 9.74 -12.03 -2.37
N SER A 122 9.66 -12.42 -3.64
CA SER A 122 9.17 -11.52 -4.69
C SER A 122 7.71 -11.09 -4.49
N PHE A 123 6.82 -11.97 -4.01
CA PHE A 123 5.46 -11.58 -3.60
C PHE A 123 5.44 -10.60 -2.42
N PHE A 124 6.34 -10.75 -1.44
CA PHE A 124 6.49 -9.76 -0.36
C PHE A 124 7.00 -8.41 -0.88
N VAL A 125 7.97 -8.41 -1.78
CA VAL A 125 8.45 -7.17 -2.43
C VAL A 125 7.36 -6.53 -3.29
N LEU A 126 6.56 -7.32 -4.01
CA LEU A 126 5.38 -6.83 -4.73
C LEU A 126 4.40 -6.17 -3.76
N SER A 127 4.12 -6.80 -2.61
CA SER A 127 3.23 -6.24 -1.59
C SER A 127 3.72 -4.89 -1.08
N HIS A 128 5.02 -4.79 -0.79
CA HIS A 128 5.66 -3.56 -0.37
C HIS A 128 5.48 -2.42 -1.38
N TYR A 129 5.76 -2.66 -2.66
CA TYR A 129 5.56 -1.61 -3.67
C TYR A 129 4.10 -1.29 -3.95
N VAL A 130 3.19 -2.27 -3.81
CA VAL A 130 1.75 -1.98 -3.87
C VAL A 130 1.36 -1.08 -2.69
N THR A 131 1.83 -1.36 -1.47
CA THR A 131 1.55 -0.51 -0.30
C THR A 131 2.15 0.89 -0.44
N ASP A 132 3.36 1.03 -0.99
CA ASP A 132 3.98 2.35 -1.26
C ASP A 132 3.13 3.19 -2.21
N VAL A 133 2.45 2.58 -3.20
CA VAL A 133 1.53 3.30 -4.09
C VAL A 133 0.33 3.86 -3.33
N HIS A 134 -0.10 3.22 -2.24
CA HIS A 134 -1.22 3.66 -1.40
C HIS A 134 -0.81 4.71 -0.36
N MET A 135 0.48 4.77 0.00
CA MET A 135 1.01 5.83 0.85
C MET A 135 1.00 7.17 0.10
N PRO A 136 0.24 8.19 0.57
CA PRO A 136 0.01 9.41 -0.21
C PRO A 136 1.27 10.20 -0.59
N LEU A 137 2.23 10.35 0.31
CA LEU A 137 3.46 11.13 0.08
C LEU A 137 4.46 10.45 -0.87
N HIS A 138 4.50 9.12 -0.93
CA HIS A 138 5.24 8.38 -1.98
C HIS A 138 4.75 8.73 -3.40
N CYS A 139 3.51 9.22 -3.53
CA CYS A 139 2.93 9.69 -4.78
C CYS A 139 3.00 11.21 -4.98
N ASP A 140 3.50 11.98 -4.02
CA ASP A 140 3.48 13.45 -4.00
C ASP A 140 4.88 14.06 -4.04
N LEU A 141 5.22 14.78 -5.12
CA LEU A 141 6.54 15.40 -5.25
C LEU A 141 6.77 16.60 -4.34
N ARG A 142 5.75 17.16 -3.68
CA ARG A 142 5.93 18.22 -2.67
C ARG A 142 6.84 17.78 -1.53
N ASP A 143 6.79 16.49 -1.21
CA ASP A 143 7.65 15.86 -0.21
C ASP A 143 9.12 15.76 -0.66
N PHE A 144 9.36 15.72 -1.97
CA PHE A 144 10.69 15.52 -2.54
C PHE A 144 11.20 16.78 -3.25
N THR A 145 11.29 17.90 -2.51
CA THR A 145 11.94 19.10 -3.05
C THR A 145 13.44 19.07 -2.79
N VAL A 146 14.23 19.09 -3.88
CA VAL A 146 15.70 19.10 -3.87
C VAL A 146 16.15 20.56 -3.82
N GLY A 147 16.67 21.03 -2.69
CA GLY A 147 17.07 22.42 -2.52
C GLY A 147 17.32 22.81 -1.07
N LYS A 148 17.34 24.12 -0.79
CA LYS A 148 17.38 24.64 0.59
C LYS A 148 16.05 24.32 1.27
N GLU A 149 16.05 24.27 2.60
CA GLU A 149 14.82 24.01 3.37
C GLU A 149 13.71 25.02 3.07
N SER A 150 14.09 26.26 2.71
CA SER A 150 13.18 27.31 2.23
C SER A 150 12.39 26.96 0.97
N ASP A 151 12.86 25.99 0.19
CA ASP A 151 12.29 25.67 -1.12
C ASP A 151 11.27 24.51 -1.00
N ARG A 152 11.20 23.83 0.15
CA ARG A 152 10.29 22.71 0.35
C ARG A 152 8.85 23.18 0.52
N ARG A 153 7.93 22.55 -0.21
CA ARG A 153 6.47 22.77 -0.06
C ARG A 153 5.85 21.98 1.10
N LEU A 154 6.58 20.98 1.61
CA LEU A 154 6.22 20.23 2.81
C LEU A 154 7.42 20.14 3.77
N PRO A 155 7.17 20.05 5.09
CA PRO A 155 8.21 19.83 6.08
C PRO A 155 9.09 18.62 5.71
N ARG A 156 10.37 18.66 6.08
CA ARG A 156 11.30 17.57 5.77
C ARG A 156 10.89 16.23 6.34
N ASP A 157 10.38 16.26 7.57
CA ASP A 157 10.20 15.06 8.37
C ASP A 157 8.73 14.59 8.39
N ILE A 158 7.83 15.22 7.64
CA ILE A 158 6.41 14.84 7.66
C ILE A 158 6.17 13.41 7.19
N HIS A 159 6.90 12.97 6.17
CA HIS A 159 6.84 11.62 5.63
C HIS A 159 7.29 10.57 6.65
N PRO A 160 8.55 10.58 7.13
CA PRO A 160 9.01 9.59 8.10
C PRO A 160 8.20 9.63 9.40
N LEU A 161 7.63 10.78 9.76
CA LEU A 161 6.78 10.92 10.94
C LEU A 161 5.44 10.20 10.81
N ILE A 162 4.76 10.33 9.65
CA ILE A 162 3.52 9.58 9.40
C ILE A 162 3.79 8.06 9.39
N GLU A 163 4.89 7.64 8.76
CA GLU A 163 5.27 6.23 8.74
C GLU A 163 5.57 5.69 10.15
N ALA A 164 6.33 6.43 10.97
CA ALA A 164 6.60 6.06 12.36
C ALA A 164 5.32 5.91 13.19
N PHE A 165 4.36 6.81 13.01
CA PHE A 165 3.09 6.75 13.73
C PHE A 165 2.20 5.56 13.30
N TRP A 166 2.24 5.19 12.02
CA TRP A 166 1.63 3.94 11.57
C TRP A 166 2.33 2.72 12.17
N GLU A 167 3.66 2.71 12.23
CA GLU A 167 4.43 1.61 12.84
C GLU A 167 4.05 1.39 14.32
N GLU A 168 3.87 2.47 15.09
CA GLU A 168 3.41 2.40 16.49
C GLU A 168 2.03 1.75 16.63
N SER A 169 1.20 1.80 15.58
CA SER A 169 -0.14 1.19 15.61
C SER A 169 -0.11 -0.32 15.34
N PHE A 170 1.02 -0.92 14.99
CA PHE A 170 1.17 -2.36 14.76
C PHE A 170 1.78 -3.09 15.96
N PRO A 171 1.63 -4.43 16.05
CA PRO A 171 2.35 -5.22 17.04
C PRO A 171 3.86 -5.03 16.91
N ALA A 172 4.58 -5.12 18.03
CA ALA A 172 6.03 -5.02 18.06
C ALA A 172 6.70 -5.88 16.97
N LYS A 173 7.73 -5.32 16.33
CA LYS A 173 8.37 -5.92 15.15
C LYS A 173 8.84 -7.35 15.39
N GLU A 174 9.30 -7.67 16.59
CA GLU A 174 9.76 -9.00 16.99
C GLU A 174 8.63 -10.05 16.94
N ASN A 175 7.38 -9.60 17.09
CA ASN A 175 6.18 -10.43 16.94
C ASN A 175 5.80 -10.64 15.49
N LEU A 176 6.08 -9.67 14.61
CA LEU A 176 5.82 -9.75 13.17
C LEU A 176 6.90 -10.54 12.42
N ILE A 177 8.13 -10.54 12.94
CA ILE A 177 9.25 -11.30 12.36
C ILE A 177 9.04 -12.80 12.66
N LEU A 178 8.61 -13.54 11.65
CA LEU A 178 8.52 -15.01 11.67
C LEU A 178 9.90 -15.71 11.59
N THR A 179 10.91 -15.22 12.32
CA THR A 179 12.24 -15.86 12.38
C THR A 179 12.24 -17.14 13.20
N ARG A 180 11.22 -17.32 14.04
CA ARG A 180 10.99 -18.53 14.82
C ARG A 180 9.58 -19.03 14.55
N TYR A 181 9.45 -20.34 14.36
CA TYR A 181 8.15 -20.99 14.37
C TYR A 181 7.54 -20.82 15.75
N ARG A 182 6.56 -19.90 15.87
CA ARG A 182 5.76 -19.74 17.08
C ARG A 182 4.57 -20.69 16.97
N ASN A 183 4.22 -21.35 18.07
CA ASN A 183 2.98 -22.14 18.17
C ASN A 183 1.74 -21.25 18.36
N GLU A 184 1.93 -19.93 18.38
CA GLU A 184 0.85 -18.95 18.51
C GLU A 184 0.12 -18.79 17.20
N SER A 185 -1.22 -18.67 17.25
CA SER A 185 -2.00 -18.36 16.06
C SER A 185 -1.71 -16.95 15.55
N LEU A 186 -1.90 -16.72 14.26
CA LEU A 186 -1.81 -15.38 13.67
C LEU A 186 -2.74 -14.39 14.39
N ASP A 187 -3.94 -14.81 14.81
CA ASP A 187 -4.83 -13.96 15.62
C ASP A 187 -4.21 -13.54 16.94
N LYS A 188 -3.47 -14.43 17.62
CA LYS A 188 -2.80 -14.07 18.87
C LYS A 188 -1.67 -13.08 18.63
N ILE A 189 -0.92 -13.25 17.53
CA ILE A 189 0.21 -12.40 17.19
C ILE A 189 -0.24 -11.02 16.68
N LEU A 190 -1.26 -11.00 15.81
CA LEU A 190 -1.66 -9.83 15.04
C LEU A 190 -2.89 -9.12 15.60
N VAL A 191 -3.89 -9.85 16.12
CA VAL A 191 -5.14 -9.24 16.60
C VAL A 191 -5.03 -8.89 18.08
N LYS A 192 -4.57 -9.85 18.90
CA LYS A 192 -4.36 -9.62 20.34
C LYS A 192 -3.08 -8.86 20.65
N GLY A 193 -2.17 -8.76 19.68
CA GLY A 193 -0.92 -8.04 19.81
C GLY A 193 -0.99 -6.56 19.39
N LEU A 194 -2.14 -6.08 18.88
CA LEU A 194 -2.32 -4.67 18.59
C LEU A 194 -2.31 -3.86 19.89
N PRO A 195 -1.64 -2.69 19.91
CA PRO A 195 -1.75 -1.73 21.01
C PRO A 195 -3.21 -1.33 21.28
N GLU A 196 -3.54 -1.04 22.54
CA GLU A 196 -4.90 -0.65 22.95
C GLU A 196 -5.36 0.65 22.27
N ASP A 197 -4.42 1.55 21.99
CA ASP A 197 -4.58 2.84 21.33
C ASP A 197 -4.28 2.80 19.82
N SER A 198 -4.19 1.60 19.23
CA SER A 198 -3.94 1.45 17.80
C SER A 198 -4.98 2.19 16.95
N LEU A 199 -4.48 2.91 15.94
CA LEU A 199 -5.33 3.55 14.93
C LEU A 199 -5.94 2.55 13.96
N ILE A 200 -5.38 1.34 13.88
CA ILE A 200 -5.82 0.30 12.95
C ILE A 200 -7.13 -0.30 13.44
N GLU A 201 -8.20 -0.08 12.69
CA GLU A 201 -9.46 -0.76 12.91
C GLU A 201 -9.38 -2.19 12.41
N LEU A 202 -9.60 -3.12 13.33
CA LEU A 202 -9.75 -4.53 13.01
C LEU A 202 -10.93 -4.75 12.07
N ASP A 203 -10.74 -5.70 11.15
CA ASP A 203 -11.78 -6.18 10.25
C ASP A 203 -12.88 -6.92 11.04
N LYS A 204 -13.89 -6.15 11.45
CA LYS A 204 -15.06 -6.64 12.19
C LYS A 204 -16.31 -6.36 11.39
N GLU A 205 -17.26 -7.30 11.45
CA GLU A 205 -18.57 -7.15 10.81
C GLU A 205 -19.23 -5.83 11.25
N GLY A 206 -19.73 -5.07 10.28
CA GLY A 206 -20.34 -3.76 10.51
C GLY A 206 -19.36 -2.57 10.49
N SER A 207 -18.04 -2.77 10.51
CA SER A 207 -17.09 -1.68 10.32
C SER A 207 -17.15 -1.13 8.89
N LYS A 208 -17.01 0.20 8.74
CA LYS A 208 -16.90 0.85 7.42
C LYS A 208 -15.65 0.42 6.65
N TYR A 209 -14.63 -0.06 7.36
CA TYR A 209 -13.36 -0.56 6.82
C TYR A 209 -13.29 -2.09 6.72
N ALA A 210 -14.39 -2.79 7.03
CA ALA A 210 -14.41 -4.24 6.98
C ALA A 210 -14.00 -4.75 5.59
N LEU A 211 -13.03 -5.65 5.56
CA LEU A 211 -12.63 -6.36 4.36
C LEU A 211 -13.63 -7.50 4.18
N LYS A 212 -14.50 -7.40 3.18
CA LYS A 212 -15.32 -8.57 2.81
C LYS A 212 -14.41 -9.76 2.46
N ASN A 213 -14.81 -10.96 2.84
CA ASN A 213 -14.15 -12.23 2.46
C ASN A 213 -14.10 -12.47 0.95
N GLU A 214 -14.81 -11.65 0.17
CA GLU A 214 -14.77 -11.64 -1.29
C GLU A 214 -13.73 -10.62 -1.79
N VAL A 215 -12.73 -11.16 -2.48
CA VAL A 215 -11.78 -10.38 -3.28
C VAL A 215 -12.32 -10.34 -4.72
N GLU A 216 -12.49 -9.13 -5.27
CA GLU A 216 -12.82 -8.98 -6.70
C GLU A 216 -11.61 -9.42 -7.52
N ILE A 217 -11.63 -10.67 -7.96
CA ILE A 217 -10.48 -11.35 -8.57
C ILE A 217 -10.05 -10.78 -9.93
N ARG A 218 -10.93 -10.06 -10.62
CA ARG A 218 -10.64 -9.49 -11.93
C ARG A 218 -10.23 -8.03 -11.81
N LEU A 219 -9.12 -7.69 -12.44
CA LEU A 219 -8.81 -6.29 -12.73
C LEU A 219 -9.79 -5.77 -13.80
N LYS A 220 -10.17 -4.49 -13.70
CA LYS A 220 -10.97 -3.82 -14.74
C LYS A 220 -10.13 -3.33 -15.93
N GLY A 221 -8.83 -3.58 -15.87
CA GLY A 221 -7.82 -3.30 -16.88
C GLY A 221 -6.61 -4.20 -16.64
N ASP A 222 -5.41 -3.67 -16.75
CA ASP A 222 -4.15 -4.35 -16.43
C ASP A 222 -3.54 -3.83 -15.10
N GLU A 223 -2.45 -4.44 -14.66
CA GLU A 223 -1.72 -4.04 -13.45
C GLU A 223 -1.22 -2.60 -13.53
N TRP A 224 -0.86 -2.15 -14.74
CA TRP A 224 -0.42 -0.78 -14.98
C TRP A 224 -1.52 0.24 -14.68
N ASN A 225 -2.69 0.08 -15.30
CA ASN A 225 -3.82 0.98 -15.13
C ASN A 225 -4.31 0.98 -13.67
N GLU A 226 -4.41 -0.20 -13.06
CA GLU A 226 -4.76 -0.36 -11.65
C GLU A 226 -3.82 0.45 -10.75
N MET A 227 -2.51 0.37 -10.96
CA MET A 227 -1.52 1.07 -10.13
C MET A 227 -1.38 2.55 -10.47
N VAL A 228 -1.49 2.96 -11.73
CA VAL A 228 -1.50 4.39 -12.12
C VAL A 228 -2.72 5.10 -11.51
N TYR A 229 -3.89 4.48 -11.60
CA TYR A 229 -5.12 5.06 -11.06
C TYR A 229 -5.08 5.10 -9.53
N THR A 230 -4.52 4.07 -8.89
CA THR A 230 -4.28 4.08 -7.46
C THR A 230 -3.33 5.21 -7.06
N ALA A 231 -2.17 5.35 -7.71
CA ALA A 231 -1.22 6.41 -7.41
C ALA A 231 -1.83 7.81 -7.55
N ARG A 232 -2.72 7.99 -8.53
CA ARG A 232 -3.45 9.25 -8.71
C ARG A 232 -4.44 9.53 -7.58
N VAL A 233 -5.14 8.49 -7.10
CA VAL A 233 -6.00 8.59 -5.92
C VAL A 233 -5.16 8.95 -4.71
N SER A 234 -4.05 8.25 -4.46
CA SER A 234 -3.13 8.52 -3.34
C SER A 234 -2.57 9.94 -3.37
N TYR A 235 -2.21 10.45 -4.55
CA TYR A 235 -1.82 11.85 -4.69
C TYR A 235 -2.94 12.82 -4.31
N ALA A 236 -4.17 12.59 -4.77
CA ALA A 236 -5.31 13.42 -4.36
C ALA A 236 -5.60 13.31 -2.86
N VAL A 237 -5.35 12.14 -2.24
CA VAL A 237 -5.42 11.96 -0.78
C VAL A 237 -4.38 12.86 -0.12
N ALA A 238 -3.13 12.85 -0.60
CA ALA A 238 -2.07 13.72 -0.07
C ALA A 238 -2.47 15.20 -0.14
N ARG A 239 -3.05 15.64 -1.24
CA ARG A 239 -3.48 17.05 -1.42
C ARG A 239 -4.65 17.44 -0.51
N LYS A 240 -5.59 16.54 -0.27
CA LYS A 240 -6.75 16.78 0.59
C LYS A 240 -6.38 16.73 2.08
N TRP A 241 -5.61 15.71 2.45
CA TRP A 241 -5.24 15.38 3.83
C TRP A 241 -4.03 16.19 4.33
N ILE A 242 -3.02 16.38 3.49
CA ILE A 242 -1.74 17.04 3.83
C ILE A 242 -1.68 18.39 3.10
N ARG A 243 -2.27 19.41 3.73
CA ARG A 243 -2.36 20.76 3.18
C ARG A 243 -1.03 21.51 3.30
N GLU A 244 -0.71 22.26 2.25
CA GLU A 244 0.40 23.22 2.27
C GLU A 244 0.13 24.36 3.26
N GLY A 245 1.17 24.83 3.95
CA GLY A 245 1.09 25.99 4.85
C GLY A 245 0.50 25.72 6.24
N TYR A 246 0.06 24.50 6.53
CA TYR A 246 -0.18 24.09 7.91
C TYR A 246 1.17 24.02 8.65
N ASP A 247 1.23 24.62 9.84
CA ASP A 247 2.45 24.64 10.66
C ASP A 247 2.65 23.28 11.34
N TRP A 248 3.03 22.27 10.56
CA TRP A 248 3.40 20.95 11.06
C TRP A 248 4.63 20.97 11.97
N LYS A 249 5.37 22.07 12.10
CA LYS A 249 6.54 22.11 12.99
C LYS A 249 6.20 22.73 14.34
N GLY A 250 5.49 23.85 14.36
CA GLY A 250 5.05 24.51 15.60
C GLY A 250 3.88 23.80 16.28
N ASN A 251 3.11 23.02 15.53
CA ASN A 251 2.09 22.12 16.07
C ASN A 251 2.62 20.74 16.42
N MET A 252 3.91 20.48 16.19
CA MET A 252 4.53 19.20 16.52
C MET A 252 5.56 19.38 17.65
N PRO A 253 5.61 18.42 18.58
CA PRO A 253 6.50 18.50 19.73
C PRO A 253 7.98 18.46 19.32
N GLU A 254 8.80 19.34 19.93
CA GLU A 254 10.21 19.50 19.60
C GLU A 254 11.06 18.27 20.00
N GLY A 255 11.86 17.75 19.06
CA GLY A 255 12.86 16.70 19.29
C GLY A 255 13.18 15.90 18.04
N LYS A 256 14.42 15.42 17.86
CA LYS A 256 14.86 14.62 16.69
C LYS A 256 14.62 13.11 16.83
N ASP A 257 13.81 12.70 17.80
CA ASP A 257 13.56 11.28 18.08
C ASP A 257 12.21 10.87 17.47
N PRO A 258 12.20 10.04 16.41
CA PRO A 258 10.97 9.61 15.74
C PRO A 258 9.96 8.95 16.68
N GLU A 259 10.41 8.18 17.68
CA GLU A 259 9.52 7.54 18.68
C GLU A 259 8.92 8.54 19.68
N ARG A 260 9.59 9.67 19.88
CA ARG A 260 9.10 10.75 20.75
C ARG A 260 8.16 11.67 19.98
N GLN A 261 8.44 11.88 18.69
CA GLN A 261 7.57 12.60 17.77
C GLN A 261 6.28 11.83 17.45
N ALA A 262 6.34 10.50 17.32
CA ALA A 262 5.18 9.65 17.10
C ALA A 262 4.32 9.53 18.37
N ARG A 263 4.92 9.31 19.55
CA ARG A 263 4.22 9.44 20.84
C ARG A 263 3.54 10.78 21.02
N ALA A 264 4.20 11.86 20.65
CA ALA A 264 3.69 13.19 20.93
C ALA A 264 2.80 13.73 19.78
N LEU A 265 2.82 13.13 18.58
CA LEU A 265 1.68 13.12 17.66
C LEU A 265 0.49 12.39 18.30
N GLY A 266 0.73 11.24 18.95
CA GLY A 266 -0.25 10.55 19.78
C GLY A 266 -0.83 11.45 20.88
N GLU A 267 -0.01 12.17 21.64
CA GLU A 267 -0.47 13.11 22.65
C GLU A 267 -1.24 14.29 22.04
N LEU A 268 -0.78 14.84 20.91
CA LEU A 268 -1.48 15.87 20.15
C LEU A 268 -2.85 15.38 19.67
N VAL A 269 -2.89 14.12 19.23
CA VAL A 269 -4.08 13.39 18.78
C VAL A 269 -5.05 13.11 19.92
N HIS A 270 -4.59 13.11 21.17
CA HIS A 270 -5.44 12.93 22.35
C HIS A 270 -5.66 14.24 23.14
N SER A 271 -5.05 15.35 22.72
CA SER A 271 -5.15 16.64 23.39
C SER A 271 -6.39 17.42 22.93
N ASN A 272 -7.15 17.95 23.88
CA ASN A 272 -8.31 18.84 23.65
C ASN A 272 -7.88 20.30 23.35
N ASP A 273 -6.64 20.53 22.93
CA ASP A 273 -6.06 21.87 22.93
C ASP A 273 -6.41 22.67 21.66
N LYS A 274 -6.82 23.93 21.88
CA LYS A 274 -7.56 24.75 20.91
C LYS A 274 -6.72 25.31 19.75
N GLY A 275 -5.45 24.95 19.67
CA GLY A 275 -4.54 25.35 18.58
C GLY A 275 -4.67 24.49 17.32
N LEU A 276 -5.17 23.26 17.48
CA LEU A 276 -5.37 22.29 16.41
C LEU A 276 -6.80 21.76 16.46
N GLY A 277 -7.69 22.44 15.75
CA GLY A 277 -9.05 22.00 15.40
C GLY A 277 -9.58 20.76 16.12
N ASP A 278 -10.14 20.98 17.32
CA ASP A 278 -11.27 20.27 17.94
C ASP A 278 -11.39 18.74 17.75
N GLY A 279 -10.31 17.95 17.85
CA GLY A 279 -10.42 16.50 17.71
C GLY A 279 -10.87 16.00 16.32
N ARG A 280 -11.23 16.89 15.38
CA ARG A 280 -11.59 16.51 13.99
C ARG A 280 -10.39 16.04 13.19
N PHE A 281 -9.18 16.55 13.46
CA PHE A 281 -7.96 16.12 12.76
C PHE A 281 -7.60 14.66 13.06
N VAL A 282 -7.88 14.22 14.28
CA VAL A 282 -7.58 12.87 14.80
C VAL A 282 -8.48 11.84 14.17
N GLU A 283 -9.77 12.12 14.21
CA GLU A 283 -10.78 11.31 13.56
C GLU A 283 -10.55 11.28 12.05
N GLU A 284 -10.13 12.38 11.43
CA GLU A 284 -9.76 12.42 10.02
C GLU A 284 -8.47 11.61 9.74
N PHE A 285 -7.44 11.71 10.58
CA PHE A 285 -6.20 10.96 10.45
C PHE A 285 -6.45 9.45 10.55
N LYS A 286 -7.19 9.03 11.58
CA LYS A 286 -7.60 7.64 11.78
C LYS A 286 -8.47 7.17 10.62
N ASP A 287 -9.42 8.00 10.16
CA ASP A 287 -10.28 7.65 9.03
C ASP A 287 -9.48 7.44 7.76
N VAL A 288 -8.62 8.39 7.38
CA VAL A 288 -7.79 8.30 6.17
C VAL A 288 -6.82 7.12 6.25
N THR A 289 -6.18 6.89 7.40
CA THR A 289 -5.28 5.76 7.64
C THR A 289 -5.96 4.42 7.38
N ASN A 290 -7.16 4.20 7.92
CA ASN A 290 -7.89 2.95 7.71
C ASN A 290 -8.39 2.77 6.27
N ARG A 291 -8.73 3.86 5.57
CA ARG A 291 -9.04 3.81 4.13
C ARG A 291 -7.83 3.37 3.30
N ILE A 292 -6.65 3.92 3.61
CA ILE A 292 -5.39 3.57 2.96
C ILE A 292 -5.09 2.09 3.14
N PHE A 293 -5.12 1.59 4.38
CA PHE A 293 -4.85 0.18 4.64
C PHE A 293 -5.89 -0.76 4.00
N HIS A 294 -7.18 -0.42 4.08
CA HIS A 294 -8.22 -1.19 3.41
C HIS A 294 -7.97 -1.30 1.89
N ASP A 295 -7.73 -0.17 1.22
CA ASP A 295 -7.53 -0.16 -0.23
C ASP A 295 -6.21 -0.86 -0.61
N ALA A 296 -5.16 -0.73 0.20
CA ALA A 296 -3.88 -1.39 0.03
C ALA A 296 -4.00 -2.93 0.14
N VAL A 297 -4.59 -3.45 1.22
CA VAL A 297 -4.80 -4.89 1.40
C VAL A 297 -5.61 -5.47 0.24
N ARG A 298 -6.66 -4.77 -0.19
CA ARG A 298 -7.45 -5.22 -1.35
C ARG A 298 -6.64 -5.23 -2.65
N SER A 299 -5.78 -4.25 -2.90
CA SER A 299 -4.93 -4.24 -4.09
C SER A 299 -3.85 -5.33 -4.04
N VAL A 300 -3.24 -5.57 -2.88
CA VAL A 300 -2.29 -6.67 -2.69
C VAL A 300 -2.96 -8.01 -3.02
N ALA A 301 -4.11 -8.30 -2.38
CA ALA A 301 -4.83 -9.56 -2.60
C ALA A 301 -5.19 -9.78 -4.07
N ARG A 302 -5.67 -8.73 -4.76
CA ARG A 302 -6.01 -8.81 -6.19
C ARG A 302 -4.80 -9.03 -7.08
N LEU A 303 -3.72 -8.26 -6.88
CA LEU A 303 -2.53 -8.37 -7.73
C LEU A 303 -1.81 -9.70 -7.51
N TRP A 304 -1.78 -10.18 -6.27
CA TRP A 304 -1.30 -11.53 -5.96
C TRP A 304 -2.09 -12.59 -6.72
N TYR A 305 -3.42 -12.54 -6.61
CA TYR A 305 -4.29 -13.49 -7.31
C TYR A 305 -4.15 -13.41 -8.83
N HIS A 306 -4.13 -12.20 -9.39
CA HIS A 306 -4.00 -12.01 -10.84
C HIS A 306 -2.64 -12.51 -11.36
N THR A 307 -1.55 -12.21 -10.64
CA THR A 307 -0.21 -12.70 -10.97
C THR A 307 -0.15 -14.23 -10.86
N TRP A 308 -0.81 -14.79 -9.85
CA TRP A 308 -0.94 -16.23 -9.69
C TRP A 308 -1.73 -16.88 -10.83
N GLN A 309 -2.82 -16.28 -11.29
CA GLN A 309 -3.64 -16.82 -12.38
C GLN A 309 -2.89 -16.89 -13.71
N LYS A 310 -2.05 -15.89 -14.03
CA LYS A 310 -1.20 -15.89 -15.23
C LYS A 310 -0.22 -17.08 -15.31
N PHE A 311 0.00 -17.78 -14.19
CA PHE A 311 0.73 -19.04 -14.15
C PHE A 311 -0.16 -20.27 -14.35
N VAL A 312 -1.44 -20.21 -13.94
CA VAL A 312 -2.38 -21.34 -14.05
C VAL A 312 -2.94 -21.49 -15.46
N GLU A 313 -3.14 -20.37 -16.15
CA GLU A 313 -3.61 -20.27 -17.54
C GLU A 313 -2.46 -20.44 -18.55
#